data_AF-A0A927BCC9-F1
#
_entry.id   AF-A0A927BCC9-F1
#
_cell.length_a   1.000
_cell.length_b   1.000
_cell.length_c   1.000
_cell.angle_alpha   90.00
_cell.angle_beta   90.00
_cell.angle_gamma   90.00
#
_symmetry.space_group_name_H-M   'P 1'
#
loop_
_entity.id
_entity.type
_entity.pdbx_description
1 polymer ?
#
loop_
_entity_poly.entity_id
_entity_poly.type
_entity_poly.pdbx_seq_one_letter_code
_entity_poly.pdbx_strand_id
1 'polypeptide(L)'
;MSHLIQTPETTHRVHFQDCDMLGHLNNARYLDYFLNAREDHTTEHYALNMGELAREQNAAWVITKHHISYLKPARQGAQVRISSQLIHAASSFISIIPAWWWKCRCATPPAPACWRCCGRKWPL
;
A
#
# COMPACT_ATOMS: atom_id res chain seq x y z
N MET A 1 -1.29 22.24 -11.76
CA MET A 1 -1.47 20.77 -11.94
C MET A 1 -0.24 20.02 -11.39
N SER A 2 0.06 20.18 -10.10
CA SER A 2 1.26 19.67 -9.42
C SER A 2 0.95 18.93 -8.11
N HIS A 3 -0.33 18.62 -7.86
CA HIS A 3 -0.83 18.12 -6.57
C HIS A 3 -1.01 16.59 -6.52
N LEU A 4 -0.77 15.87 -7.64
CA LEU A 4 -0.97 14.42 -7.72
C LEU A 4 0.24 13.60 -7.24
N ILE A 5 1.40 14.22 -7.07
CA ILE A 5 2.62 13.51 -6.64
C ILE A 5 2.65 13.49 -5.11
N GLN A 6 1.73 12.74 -4.51
CA GLN A 6 1.78 12.44 -3.09
C GLN A 6 2.12 10.96 -2.87
N THR A 7 2.84 10.66 -1.80
CA THR A 7 3.15 9.28 -1.38
C THR A 7 2.63 9.07 0.05
N PRO A 8 1.30 9.03 0.24
CA PRO A 8 0.71 8.72 1.54
C PRO A 8 1.18 7.37 2.06
N GLU A 9 1.32 7.29 3.39
CA GLU A 9 1.78 6.11 4.10
C GLU A 9 0.83 5.78 5.25
N THR A 10 0.43 4.51 5.35
CA THR A 10 -0.32 3.96 6.48
C THR A 10 0.46 2.82 7.12
N THR A 11 0.32 2.67 8.43
CA THR A 11 0.93 1.56 9.18
C THR A 11 -0.15 0.58 9.61
N HIS A 12 0.05 -0.69 9.30
CA HIS A 12 -0.87 -1.76 9.66
C HIS A 12 -0.15 -2.83 10.48
N ARG A 13 -0.82 -3.35 11.51
CA ARG A 13 -0.31 -4.48 12.29
C ARG A 13 -0.81 -5.79 11.70
N VAL A 14 0.08 -6.73 11.42
CA VAL A 14 -0.34 -8.06 10.93
C VAL A 14 -0.99 -8.83 12.07
N HIS A 15 -2.27 -9.15 11.91
CA HIS A 15 -3.03 -9.92 12.89
C HIS A 15 -2.87 -11.43 12.65
N PHE A 16 -3.11 -12.21 13.71
CA PHE A 16 -3.02 -13.68 13.65
C PHE A 16 -3.97 -14.28 12.61
N GLN A 17 -5.20 -13.76 12.52
CA GLN A 17 -6.24 -14.23 11.60
C GLN A 17 -5.89 -14.04 10.11
N ASP A 18 -4.94 -13.14 9.81
CA ASP A 18 -4.51 -12.87 8.44
C ASP A 18 -3.34 -13.77 8.02
N CYS A 19 -2.77 -14.52 8.98
CA CYS A 19 -1.64 -15.38 8.75
C CYS A 19 -2.06 -16.79 8.31
N ASP A 20 -1.20 -17.43 7.55
CA ASP A 20 -1.30 -18.84 7.18
C ASP A 20 -0.77 -19.77 8.28
N MET A 21 -0.82 -21.08 8.04
CA MET A 21 -0.31 -22.10 8.97
C MET A 21 1.20 -22.00 9.24
N LEU A 22 1.95 -21.29 8.40
CA LEU A 22 3.39 -21.05 8.56
C LEU A 22 3.69 -19.77 9.35
N GLY A 23 2.66 -19.03 9.79
CA GLY A 23 2.81 -17.79 10.55
C GLY A 23 3.22 -16.58 9.71
N HIS A 24 3.11 -16.69 8.38
CA HIS A 24 3.30 -15.57 7.46
C HIS A 24 1.95 -14.98 7.06
N LEU A 25 1.92 -13.69 6.76
CA LEU A 25 0.74 -13.05 6.17
C LEU A 25 0.35 -13.80 4.90
N ASN A 26 -0.91 -14.22 4.81
CA ASN A 26 -1.40 -14.98 3.68
C ASN A 26 -1.34 -14.13 2.40
N ASN A 27 -0.92 -14.73 1.28
CA ASN A 27 -0.72 -14.04 0.00
C ASN A 27 -1.97 -13.27 -0.49
N ALA A 28 -3.18 -13.80 -0.26
CA ALA A 28 -4.42 -13.13 -0.63
C ALA A 28 -4.69 -11.89 0.25
N ARG A 29 -4.31 -11.93 1.52
CA ARG A 29 -4.50 -10.81 2.46
C ARG A 29 -3.69 -9.57 2.12
N TYR A 30 -2.61 -9.70 1.35
CA TYR A 30 -1.88 -8.54 0.84
C TYR A 30 -2.78 -7.65 -0.02
N LEU A 31 -3.65 -8.24 -0.85
CA LEU A 31 -4.55 -7.47 -1.71
C LEU A 31 -5.53 -6.67 -0.85
N ASP A 32 -6.16 -7.29 0.14
CA ASP A 32 -7.08 -6.61 1.07
C ASP A 32 -6.41 -5.41 1.74
N TYR A 33 -5.17 -5.60 2.21
CA TYR A 33 -4.38 -4.53 2.82
C TYR A 33 -4.12 -3.37 1.84
N PHE A 34 -3.92 -3.63 0.54
CA PHE A 34 -3.81 -2.56 -0.46
C PHE A 34 -5.09 -1.84 -0.71
N LEU A 35 -6.20 -2.56 -0.77
CA LEU A 35 -7.47 -1.94 -1.11
C LEU A 35 -7.92 -1.02 0.01
N ASN A 36 -7.76 -1.44 1.26
CA ASN A 36 -8.06 -0.62 2.43
C ASN A 36 -7.15 0.61 2.48
N ALA A 37 -5.82 0.42 2.44
CA ALA A 37 -4.89 1.54 2.45
C ALA A 37 -5.09 2.49 1.26
N ARG A 38 -5.44 1.95 0.08
CA ARG A 38 -5.76 2.75 -1.09
C ARG A 38 -7.00 3.60 -0.86
N GLU A 39 -8.07 3.03 -0.30
CA GLU A 39 -9.31 3.74 -0.01
C GLU A 39 -9.05 4.91 0.94
N ASP A 40 -8.32 4.66 2.04
CA ASP A 40 -7.92 5.69 3.00
C ASP A 40 -7.08 6.78 2.32
N HIS A 41 -6.01 6.40 1.62
CA HIS A 41 -5.11 7.33 0.96
C HIS A 41 -5.82 8.18 -0.10
N THR A 42 -6.73 7.59 -0.88
CA THR A 42 -7.43 8.26 -1.98
C THR A 42 -8.44 9.28 -1.43
N THR A 43 -9.11 8.93 -0.33
CA THR A 43 -10.05 9.80 0.36
C THR A 43 -9.34 10.97 1.05
N GLU A 44 -8.29 10.70 1.83
CA GLU A 44 -7.60 11.70 2.64
C GLU A 44 -6.74 12.68 1.82
N HIS A 45 -6.01 12.18 0.81
CA HIS A 45 -4.98 12.97 0.13
C HIS A 45 -5.38 13.52 -1.24
N TYR A 46 -6.36 12.89 -1.87
CA TYR A 46 -6.81 13.22 -3.23
C TYR A 46 -8.26 13.70 -3.28
N ALA A 47 -8.95 13.77 -2.13
CA ALA A 47 -10.37 14.11 -2.03
C ALA A 47 -11.26 13.26 -2.98
N LEU A 48 -10.83 12.02 -3.22
CA LEU A 48 -11.50 11.06 -4.08
C LEU A 48 -12.13 9.98 -3.19
N ASN A 49 -13.37 10.20 -2.78
CA ASN A 49 -14.15 9.19 -2.11
C ASN A 49 -14.79 8.27 -3.15
N MET A 50 -14.25 7.06 -3.30
CA MET A 50 -14.69 6.10 -4.32
C MET A 50 -16.14 5.64 -4.11
N GLY A 51 -16.60 5.59 -2.85
CA GLY A 51 -17.97 5.20 -2.51
C GLY A 51 -19.01 6.28 -2.86
N GLU A 52 -18.70 7.54 -2.57
CA GLU A 52 -19.55 8.68 -2.97
C GLU A 52 -19.59 8.81 -4.50
N LEU A 53 -18.42 8.74 -5.14
CA LEU A 53 -18.30 8.84 -6.59
C LEU A 53 -19.07 7.73 -7.32
N ALA A 54 -19.06 6.51 -6.79
CA ALA A 54 -19.87 5.39 -7.28
C ALA A 54 -21.37 5.69 -7.21
N ARG A 55 -21.84 6.28 -6.11
CA ARG A 55 -23.26 6.64 -5.91
C ARG A 55 -23.70 7.76 -6.85
N GLU A 56 -22.89 8.81 -6.98
CA GLU A 56 -23.19 9.95 -7.86
C GLU A 56 -23.28 9.54 -9.33
N GLN A 57 -22.39 8.64 -9.76
CA GLN A 57 -22.34 8.17 -11.14
C GLN A 57 -23.24 6.95 -11.41
N ASN A 58 -23.94 6.45 -10.37
CA ASN A 58 -24.68 5.20 -10.40
C ASN A 58 -23.86 4.04 -11.01
N ALA A 59 -22.58 3.96 -10.62
CA ALA A 59 -21.58 3.07 -11.19
C ALA A 59 -20.88 2.25 -10.09
N ALA A 60 -20.20 1.17 -10.47
CA ALA A 60 -19.41 0.35 -9.56
C ALA A 60 -17.94 0.34 -10.00
N TRP A 61 -17.03 0.47 -9.04
CA TRP A 61 -15.59 0.40 -9.30
C TRP A 61 -15.11 -1.03 -9.18
N VAL A 62 -14.45 -1.52 -10.23
CA VAL A 62 -13.85 -2.86 -10.27
C VAL A 62 -12.35 -2.76 -10.51
N ILE A 63 -11.60 -3.69 -9.93
CA ILE A 63 -10.15 -3.79 -10.15
C ILE A 63 -9.94 -4.64 -11.40
N THR A 64 -9.48 -4.02 -12.49
CA THR A 64 -9.25 -4.72 -13.75
C THR A 64 -7.90 -5.46 -13.78
N LYS A 65 -6.87 -4.87 -13.17
CA LYS A 65 -5.51 -5.43 -13.14
C LYS A 65 -4.82 -5.07 -11.83
N HIS A 66 -4.16 -6.05 -11.23
CA HIS A 66 -3.24 -5.86 -10.12
C HIS A 66 -1.98 -6.71 -10.38
N HIS A 67 -0.83 -6.22 -9.94
CA HIS A 67 0.42 -6.97 -9.98
C HIS A 67 1.07 -6.85 -8.61
N ILE A 68 1.31 -7.98 -7.97
CA ILE A 68 1.92 -8.06 -6.64
C ILE A 68 3.16 -8.93 -6.75
N SER A 69 4.29 -8.43 -6.24
CA SER A 69 5.54 -9.18 -6.15
C SER A 69 5.92 -9.37 -4.68
N TYR A 70 6.07 -10.62 -4.26
CA TYR A 70 6.37 -10.97 -2.87
C TYR A 70 7.89 -11.08 -2.66
N LEU A 71 8.49 -10.04 -2.10
CA LEU A 71 9.95 -10.00 -1.89
C LEU A 71 10.38 -10.59 -0.53
N LYS A 72 9.59 -10.35 0.51
CA LYS A 72 9.87 -10.78 1.88
C LYS A 72 8.56 -11.05 2.63
N PRO A 73 8.43 -12.17 3.35
CA PRO A 73 7.23 -12.46 4.09
C PRO A 73 7.06 -11.54 5.30
N ALA A 74 5.86 -11.00 5.49
CA ALA A 74 5.46 -10.35 6.74
C ALA A 74 5.02 -11.43 7.74
N ARG A 75 5.44 -11.32 9.01
CA ARG A 75 5.09 -12.27 10.08
C ARG A 75 3.99 -11.72 10.97
N GLN A 76 3.29 -12.61 11.66
CA GLN A 76 2.36 -12.25 12.71
C GLN A 76 2.96 -11.22 13.68
N GLY A 77 2.19 -10.18 14.00
CA GLY A 77 2.58 -9.12 14.94
C GLY A 77 3.56 -8.09 14.37
N ALA A 78 4.07 -8.27 13.15
CA ALA A 78 4.88 -7.27 12.49
C ALA A 78 4.04 -6.03 12.15
N GLN A 79 4.67 -4.85 12.21
CA GLN A 79 4.12 -3.62 11.66
C GLN A 79 4.60 -3.48 10.22
N VAL A 80 3.65 -3.44 9.28
CA VAL A 80 3.92 -3.18 7.87
C VAL A 80 3.51 -1.76 7.53
N ARG A 81 4.28 -1.13 6.64
CA ARG A 81 3.97 0.21 6.16
C ARG A 81 3.62 0.13 4.69
N ILE A 82 2.42 0.57 4.37
CA ILE A 82 1.86 0.56 3.03
C ILE A 82 1.95 2.00 2.52
N SER A 83 2.56 2.18 1.37
CA SER A 83 2.54 3.47 0.68
C SER A 83 1.85 3.31 -0.66
N SER A 84 1.11 4.32 -1.11
CA SER A 84 0.52 4.29 -2.44
C SER A 84 0.75 5.61 -3.15
N GLN A 85 0.74 5.56 -4.48
CA GLN A 85 0.83 6.75 -5.30
C GLN A 85 -0.18 6.67 -6.43
N LEU A 86 -0.98 7.73 -6.56
CA LEU A 86 -1.87 7.91 -7.68
C LEU A 86 -1.06 8.40 -8.88
N ILE A 87 -1.06 7.62 -9.97
CA ILE A 87 -0.28 7.94 -11.18
C ILE A 87 -1.17 8.55 -12.24
N HIS A 88 -2.37 8.00 -12.38
CA HIS A 88 -3.32 8.47 -13.36
C HIS A 88 -4.75 8.36 -12.82
N ALA A 89 -5.52 9.43 -13.01
CA ALA A 89 -6.94 9.44 -12.77
C ALA A 89 -7.62 10.03 -14.00
N ALA A 90 -8.44 9.22 -14.65
CA ALA A 90 -9.36 9.64 -15.71
C ALA A 90 -10.80 9.38 -15.25
N SER A 91 -11.76 9.92 -15.99
CA SER A 91 -13.19 9.73 -15.68
C SER A 91 -13.63 8.26 -15.66
N SER A 92 -12.91 7.36 -16.34
CA SER A 92 -13.29 5.95 -16.50
C SER A 92 -12.28 4.95 -15.93
N PHE A 93 -11.07 5.39 -15.57
CA PHE A 93 -10.07 4.50 -14.99
C PHE A 93 -9.11 5.25 -14.08
N ILE A 94 -8.69 4.56 -13.01
CA ILE A 94 -7.75 5.07 -12.02
C ILE A 94 -6.62 4.06 -11.88
N SER A 95 -5.38 4.54 -12.03
CA SER A 95 -4.17 3.74 -11.89
C SER A 95 -3.38 4.22 -10.67
N ILE A 96 -3.26 3.34 -9.69
CA ILE A 96 -2.54 3.57 -8.44
C ILE A 96 -1.48 2.48 -8.33
N ILE A 97 -0.23 2.86 -8.09
CA ILE A 97 0.82 1.89 -7.73
C ILE A 97 0.96 1.89 -6.21
N PRO A 98 0.64 0.77 -5.54
CA PRO A 98 1.07 0.56 -4.17
C PRO A 98 2.57 0.24 -4.16
N ALA A 99 3.33 0.97 -3.34
CA ALA A 99 4.73 0.69 -3.07
C ALA A 99 4.89 0.18 -1.64
N TRP A 100 5.66 -0.91 -1.49
CA TRP A 100 5.96 -1.51 -0.20
C TRP A 100 7.32 -1.09 0.29
N TRP A 101 7.37 -0.57 1.51
CA TRP A 101 8.62 -0.35 2.22
C TRP A 101 8.59 -1.11 3.54
N TRP A 102 9.22 -2.27 3.55
CA TRP A 102 9.55 -2.97 4.78
C TRP A 102 10.70 -2.23 5.49
N LYS A 103 10.41 -1.12 6.17
CA LYS A 103 11.28 -0.69 7.27
C LYS A 103 10.97 -1.59 8.44
N CYS A 104 11.72 -2.68 8.56
CA CYS A 104 11.88 -3.37 9.83
C CYS A 104 12.51 -2.35 10.79
N ARG A 105 11.71 -1.54 11.49
CA ARG A 105 12.18 -0.88 12.70
C ARG A 105 12.22 -2.00 13.74
N CYS A 106 13.33 -2.72 13.76
CA CYS A 106 13.74 -3.51 14.91
C CYS A 106 13.72 -2.54 16.08
N ALA A 107 12.71 -2.64 16.94
CA ALA A 107 12.69 -1.92 18.21
C ALA A 107 13.69 -2.61 19.14
N THR A 108 14.97 -2.31 18.95
CA THR A 108 16.04 -2.58 19.92
C THR A 108 17.25 -1.72 19.56
N PRO A 109 17.63 -0.72 20.36
CA PRO A 109 19.01 -0.22 20.37
C PRO A 109 19.91 -1.24 21.12
N PRO A 110 21.25 -1.25 20.92
CA PRO A 110 22.09 -0.14 20.51
C PRO A 110 23.00 -0.43 19.29
N ALA A 111 23.74 0.60 18.86
CA ALA A 111 24.93 0.58 17.99
C ALA A 111 24.74 0.88 16.48
N PRO A 112 25.75 1.53 15.86
CA PRO A 112 25.59 2.41 14.72
C PRO A 112 25.83 1.66 13.41
N ALA A 113 24.75 1.44 12.66
CA ALA A 113 24.87 1.06 11.26
C ALA A 113 23.70 1.68 10.50
N CYS A 114 23.73 3.01 10.40
CA CYS A 114 22.90 3.78 9.48
C CYS A 114 23.37 3.45 8.05
N TRP A 115 22.98 2.28 7.54
CA TRP A 115 23.05 2.00 6.11
C TRP A 115 21.90 2.72 5.43
N ARG A 116 22.16 4.00 5.17
CA ARG A 116 21.46 4.83 4.19
C ARG A 116 21.60 4.12 2.83
N CYS A 117 20.67 3.25 2.45
CA CYS A 117 20.59 2.81 1.05
C CYS A 117 19.86 3.90 0.27
N CYS A 118 20.70 4.81 -0.24
CA CYS A 118 20.39 5.88 -1.16
C CYS A 118 19.53 5.37 -2.33
N GLY A 119 18.59 6.20 -2.78
CA GLY A 119 17.75 5.93 -3.94
C GLY A 119 18.57 5.45 -5.13
N ARG A 120 18.12 4.37 -5.76
CA ARG A 120 18.50 4.04 -7.12
C ARG A 120 17.25 3.65 -7.88
N LYS A 121 16.91 4.47 -8.88
CA LYS A 121 16.00 4.15 -9.97
C LYS A 121 16.40 2.78 -10.53
N TRP A 122 15.43 1.90 -10.71
CA TRP A 122 15.61 0.72 -11.56
C TRP A 122 15.73 1.22 -13.01
N PRO A 123 16.81 0.90 -13.74
CA PRO A 123 16.85 1.12 -15.18
C PRO A 123 16.11 -0.03 -15.88
N LEU A 124 15.18 0.38 -16.76
CA LEU A 124 14.46 -0.32 -17.83
C LEU A 124 13.60 -1.53 -17.43
#